data_AF-A0AAU1X788-F1
#
_entry.id   AF-A0AAU1X788-F1
#
_cell.length_a   1.000
_cell.length_b   1.000
_cell.length_c   1.000
_cell.angle_alpha   90.00
_cell.angle_beta   90.00
_cell.angle_gamma   90.00
#
_symmetry.space_group_name_H-M   'P 1'
#
loop_
_entity.id
_entity.type
_entity.pdbx_description
1 polymer ?
#
loop_
_entity_poly.entity_id
_entity_poly.type
_entity_poly.pdbx_seq_one_letter_code
_entity_poly.pdbx_strand_id
1 'polypeptide(L)'
;MRTRTTTAATGFVAALAALLVLAGCTTSKGSPSASPSAAVSSVATVPPQSGGPGTGAGFEGPRPQDQNLLAWTGDPNDAGHVTAQSAAGVGGRVTLVRIVLREQITWSNIWLGLAGIDPNAQLANCYLGVYDATGKLVAATPDVSPQLMTDAIAKPLALGKPFTATPGTYFIALLLNGNWATNALTLKSTGAGISVNAGLTPPNLRYSTILTGQTSLPASVNLAEQSTSTINTGWASQWYAIS
;
A
#
# COMPACT_ATOMS: atom_id res chain seq x y z
N MET A 1 -6.81 -64.99 -4.16
CA MET A 1 -7.93 -64.92 -5.13
C MET A 1 -8.30 -63.46 -5.29
N ARG A 2 -7.93 -62.80 -6.41
CA ARG A 2 -8.80 -62.47 -7.58
C ARG A 2 -9.96 -61.54 -7.15
N THR A 3 -10.17 -60.31 -7.66
CA THR A 3 -9.90 -59.78 -9.02
C THR A 3 -9.91 -58.23 -9.01
N ARG A 4 -9.12 -57.61 -9.91
CA ARG A 4 -9.15 -56.19 -10.33
C ARG A 4 -10.37 -55.89 -11.21
N THR A 5 -10.87 -54.66 -11.20
CA THR A 5 -11.35 -53.98 -12.42
C THR A 5 -11.04 -52.48 -12.38
N THR A 6 -10.27 -52.04 -13.38
CA THR A 6 -9.96 -50.66 -13.76
C THR A 6 -10.95 -50.15 -14.80
N THR A 7 -11.32 -48.87 -14.76
CA THR A 7 -11.76 -48.14 -15.97
C THR A 7 -11.16 -46.74 -15.96
N ALA A 8 -10.23 -46.52 -16.91
CA ALA A 8 -9.78 -45.22 -17.36
C ALA A 8 -10.67 -44.78 -18.52
N ALA A 9 -11.02 -43.49 -18.58
CA ALA A 9 -11.65 -42.88 -19.75
C ALA A 9 -10.79 -41.72 -20.25
N THR A 10 -10.20 -41.97 -21.41
CA THR A 10 -9.49 -41.10 -22.34
C THR A 10 -10.42 -40.14 -23.10
N GLY A 11 -9.90 -38.97 -23.48
CA GLY A 11 -10.42 -38.09 -24.54
C GLY A 11 -10.55 -36.64 -24.07
N PHE A 12 -10.13 -35.59 -24.78
CA PHE A 12 -9.62 -35.44 -26.14
C PHE A 12 -8.80 -34.15 -26.20
N VAL A 13 -7.83 -34.13 -27.11
CA VAL A 13 -6.87 -33.07 -27.40
C VAL A 13 -7.55 -31.88 -28.11
N ALA A 14 -7.22 -30.65 -27.72
CA ALA A 14 -7.31 -29.48 -28.60
C ALA A 14 -6.20 -28.47 -28.24
N ALA A 15 -5.05 -28.62 -28.91
CA ALA A 15 -4.04 -27.59 -29.03
C ALA A 15 -4.35 -26.77 -30.29
N LEU A 16 -4.49 -25.46 -30.17
CA LEU A 16 -4.42 -24.55 -31.31
C LEU A 16 -3.37 -23.47 -31.01
N ALA A 17 -2.28 -23.55 -31.76
CA ALA A 17 -1.19 -22.60 -31.79
C ALA A 17 -1.58 -21.37 -32.64
N ALA A 18 -1.21 -20.17 -32.18
CA ALA A 18 -1.11 -18.99 -33.02
C ALA A 18 0.32 -18.46 -32.91
N LEU A 19 1.10 -18.75 -33.95
CA LEU A 19 2.47 -18.30 -34.17
C LEU A 19 2.39 -16.98 -34.96
N LEU A 20 2.85 -15.86 -34.39
CA LEU A 20 3.06 -14.62 -35.14
C LEU A 20 4.56 -14.37 -35.26
N VAL A 21 5.06 -14.66 -36.46
CA VAL A 21 6.41 -14.38 -36.95
C VAL A 21 6.44 -12.93 -37.42
N LEU A 22 7.29 -12.10 -36.83
CA LEU A 22 7.82 -10.92 -37.51
C LEU A 22 9.30 -11.13 -37.78
N ALA A 23 9.60 -11.47 -39.03
CA ALA A 23 10.93 -11.37 -39.63
C ALA A 23 10.95 -10.12 -40.51
N GLY A 24 11.89 -9.22 -40.24
CA GLY A 24 12.21 -8.06 -41.07
C GLY A 24 13.66 -7.66 -40.83
N CYS A 25 14.46 -7.76 -41.89
CA CYS A 25 15.92 -7.87 -41.91
C CYS A 25 16.69 -6.53 -41.88
N THR A 26 17.74 -6.50 -41.05
CA THR A 26 19.14 -6.10 -41.29
C THR A 26 19.54 -4.71 -41.87
N THR A 27 20.29 -3.99 -41.01
CA THR A 27 21.61 -3.34 -41.19
C THR A 27 21.86 -2.26 -42.26
N SER A 28 22.41 -1.13 -41.81
CA SER A 28 23.61 -0.56 -42.46
C SER A 28 24.64 -0.08 -41.42
N LYS A 29 25.90 -0.44 -41.69
CA LYS A 29 27.12 -0.05 -40.98
C LYS A 29 27.43 1.43 -41.22
N GLY A 30 27.94 2.12 -40.21
CA GLY A 30 28.60 3.41 -40.40
C GLY A 30 29.21 3.97 -39.12
N SER A 31 30.48 3.69 -38.88
CA SER A 31 31.39 4.45 -38.00
C SER A 31 32.82 4.10 -38.46
N PRO A 32 33.87 4.93 -38.25
CA PRO A 32 33.96 6.07 -37.32
C PRO A 32 34.69 7.32 -37.88
N SER A 33 34.64 8.45 -37.17
CA SER A 33 35.81 9.34 -37.06
C SER A 33 35.74 10.21 -35.80
N ALA A 34 36.86 10.24 -35.09
CA ALA A 34 37.06 10.89 -33.80
C ALA A 34 37.45 12.36 -33.94
N SER A 35 37.06 13.21 -32.97
CA SER A 35 38.01 13.93 -32.11
C SER A 35 37.32 14.84 -31.09
N PRO A 36 37.99 15.13 -29.97
CA PRO A 36 37.35 15.53 -28.72
C PRO A 36 37.31 17.05 -28.56
N SER A 37 36.30 17.57 -27.88
CA SER A 37 36.39 18.89 -27.27
C SER A 37 35.73 18.86 -25.90
N ALA A 38 36.56 19.13 -24.90
CA ALA A 38 36.19 19.27 -23.51
C ALA A 38 35.20 20.42 -23.35
N ALA A 39 34.07 20.15 -22.71
CA ALA A 39 33.27 21.17 -22.06
C ALA A 39 32.94 20.67 -20.65
N VAL A 40 33.62 21.28 -19.69
CA VAL A 40 33.31 21.22 -18.26
C VAL A 40 31.90 21.78 -18.10
N SER A 41 30.90 20.90 -17.97
CA SER A 41 29.58 21.32 -17.54
C SER A 41 29.61 21.47 -16.03
N SER A 42 29.75 22.74 -15.62
CA SER A 42 29.46 23.22 -14.29
C SER A 42 28.16 22.61 -13.76
N VAL A 43 28.23 22.05 -12.56
CA VAL A 43 27.04 21.73 -11.76
C VAL A 43 26.32 23.04 -11.51
N ALA A 44 25.25 23.30 -12.25
CA ALA A 44 24.35 24.39 -11.96
C ALA A 44 23.61 24.04 -10.67
N THR A 45 24.07 24.57 -9.53
CA THR A 45 23.25 24.72 -8.33
C THR A 45 22.09 25.66 -8.67
N VAL A 46 20.95 25.08 -9.04
CA VAL A 46 19.68 25.79 -9.16
C VAL A 46 19.24 26.19 -7.74
N PRO A 47 18.75 27.42 -7.52
CA PRO A 47 18.33 27.86 -6.19
C PRO A 47 17.22 26.95 -5.64
N PRO A 48 17.06 26.83 -4.31
CA PRO A 48 15.87 26.22 -3.75
C PRO A 48 14.65 26.94 -4.32
N GLN A 49 13.75 26.17 -4.93
CA GLN A 49 12.49 26.70 -5.42
C GLN A 49 11.73 27.18 -4.19
N SER A 50 11.77 28.50 -3.98
CA SER A 50 11.07 29.17 -2.90
C SER A 50 9.59 28.86 -3.06
N GLY A 51 9.06 28.03 -2.16
CA GLY A 51 7.63 28.05 -1.89
C GLY A 51 7.25 29.50 -1.63
N GLY A 52 6.43 30.07 -2.50
CA GLY A 52 5.91 31.42 -2.29
C GLY A 52 5.21 31.50 -0.93
N PRO A 53 5.09 32.70 -0.34
CA PRO A 53 4.44 32.87 0.95
C PRO A 53 2.93 32.68 0.79
N GLY A 54 2.50 31.42 0.76
CA GLY A 54 1.14 31.04 1.04
C GLY A 54 0.96 31.03 2.54
N THR A 55 0.63 32.18 3.13
CA THR A 55 0.12 32.30 4.50
C THR A 55 -1.33 31.79 4.59
N GLY A 56 -1.57 30.59 4.03
CA GLY A 56 -2.80 29.86 4.25
C GLY A 56 -2.50 28.73 5.20
N ALA A 57 -3.16 28.72 6.37
CA ALA A 57 -3.28 27.54 7.24
C ALA A 57 -4.18 26.48 6.56
N GLY A 58 -3.86 26.16 5.31
CA GLY A 58 -4.55 25.18 4.48
C GLY A 58 -3.84 23.85 4.57
N PHE A 59 -4.62 22.77 4.52
CA PHE A 59 -4.11 21.42 4.41
C PHE A 59 -3.12 21.32 3.24
N GLU A 60 -1.85 21.07 3.56
CA GLU A 60 -0.85 20.74 2.56
C GLU A 60 -0.83 19.22 2.45
N GLY A 61 -1.31 18.71 1.31
CA GLY A 61 -1.33 17.28 1.02
C GLY A 61 0.07 16.65 1.05
N PRO A 62 0.19 15.35 0.74
CA PRO A 62 1.47 14.67 0.69
C PRO A 62 2.49 15.46 -0.14
N ARG A 63 3.72 15.62 0.38
CA ARG A 63 4.78 16.35 -0.32
C ARG A 63 5.83 15.38 -0.88
N PRO A 64 6.54 15.73 -1.97
CA PRO A 64 7.66 14.93 -2.45
C PRO A 64 8.68 14.57 -1.37
N GLN A 65 8.96 15.52 -0.47
CA GLN A 65 9.93 15.35 0.62
C GLN A 65 9.49 14.30 1.64
N ASP A 66 8.19 14.00 1.75
CA ASP A 66 7.70 12.90 2.58
C ASP A 66 8.15 11.54 2.05
N GLN A 67 8.52 11.45 0.77
CA GLN A 67 8.98 10.24 0.09
C GLN A 67 10.47 10.29 -0.28
N ASN A 68 11.26 11.20 0.32
CA ASN A 68 12.66 11.47 -0.07
C ASN A 68 12.83 11.87 -1.55
N LEU A 69 11.80 12.47 -2.15
CA LEU A 69 11.83 13.00 -3.50
C LEU A 69 11.98 14.53 -3.46
N LEU A 70 12.58 15.08 -4.50
CA LEU A 70 12.79 16.53 -4.61
C LEU A 70 11.55 17.24 -5.18
N ALA A 71 10.89 16.61 -6.15
CA ALA A 71 9.69 17.09 -6.81
C ALA A 71 8.94 15.90 -7.46
N TRP A 72 7.66 16.08 -7.75
CA TRP A 72 6.87 15.17 -8.58
C TRP A 72 5.83 15.93 -9.39
N THR A 73 5.31 15.33 -10.46
CA THR A 73 4.19 15.88 -11.23
C THR A 73 2.83 15.56 -10.60
N GLY A 74 2.80 14.66 -9.62
CA GLY A 74 1.64 14.20 -8.86
C GLY A 74 2.07 13.19 -7.80
N ASP A 75 1.24 12.93 -6.79
CA ASP A 75 1.55 11.96 -5.76
C ASP A 75 1.65 10.55 -6.38
N PRO A 76 2.76 9.79 -6.18
CA PRO A 76 2.89 8.40 -6.62
C PRO A 76 1.77 7.49 -6.12
N ASN A 77 1.10 7.86 -5.02
CA ASN A 77 -0.11 7.19 -4.59
C ASN A 77 -1.18 7.21 -5.68
N ASP A 78 -1.30 8.28 -6.46
CA ASP A 78 -2.31 8.45 -7.50
C ASP A 78 -1.90 7.85 -8.86
N ALA A 79 -0.69 7.27 -8.95
CA ALA A 79 -0.29 6.51 -10.13
C ALA A 79 -1.29 5.38 -10.39
N GLY A 80 -1.55 5.02 -11.65
CA GLY A 80 -2.56 4.01 -12.00
C GLY A 80 -2.34 2.64 -11.33
N HIS A 81 -3.45 1.92 -11.16
CA HIS A 81 -3.49 0.63 -10.47
C HIS A 81 -2.70 -0.45 -11.23
N VAL A 82 -1.81 -1.14 -10.53
CA VAL A 82 -1.27 -2.41 -11.00
C VAL A 82 -2.09 -3.53 -10.37
N THR A 83 -2.86 -4.22 -11.21
CA THR A 83 -3.59 -5.45 -10.84
C THR A 83 -2.58 -6.57 -10.57
N ALA A 84 -2.00 -6.59 -9.37
CA ALA A 84 -1.17 -7.71 -8.92
C ALA A 84 -1.65 -8.21 -7.57
N GLN A 85 -2.67 -9.09 -7.60
CA GLN A 85 -3.11 -9.86 -6.43
C GLN A 85 -3.57 -11.25 -6.88
N SER A 86 -2.83 -12.27 -6.48
CA SER A 86 -3.10 -13.68 -6.80
C SER A 86 -3.23 -14.59 -5.57
N ALA A 87 -3.43 -14.05 -4.37
CA ALA A 87 -3.71 -14.89 -3.19
C ALA A 87 -4.71 -14.22 -2.25
N ALA A 88 -5.61 -15.04 -1.68
CA ALA A 88 -6.45 -14.67 -0.56
C ALA A 88 -5.60 -14.03 0.56
N GLY A 89 -6.14 -13.02 1.24
CA GLY A 89 -5.41 -12.33 2.30
C GLY A 89 -5.05 -13.29 3.44
N VAL A 90 -3.92 -13.06 4.10
CA VAL A 90 -3.50 -13.84 5.28
C VAL A 90 -4.15 -13.24 6.52
N GLY A 91 -5.02 -14.00 7.18
CA GLY A 91 -5.63 -13.63 8.46
C GLY A 91 -4.58 -13.30 9.54
N GLY A 92 -4.86 -12.30 10.36
CA GLY A 92 -3.99 -11.88 11.45
C GLY A 92 -2.78 -11.07 10.98
N ARG A 93 -2.79 -10.55 9.75
CA ARG A 93 -1.75 -9.66 9.25
C ARG A 93 -2.00 -8.24 9.72
N VAL A 94 -0.93 -7.54 10.13
CA VAL A 94 -0.98 -6.10 10.35
C VAL A 94 -0.51 -5.39 9.08
N THR A 95 -1.30 -4.45 8.63
CA THR A 95 -1.01 -3.60 7.48
C THR A 95 -0.85 -2.17 7.97
N LEU A 96 0.12 -1.43 7.42
CA LEU A 96 0.49 -0.10 7.88
C LEU A 96 0.35 0.92 6.75
N VAL A 97 -0.24 2.07 7.09
CA VAL A 97 -0.27 3.27 6.25
C VAL A 97 0.37 4.42 7.02
N ARG A 98 1.45 4.97 6.47
CA ARG A 98 2.15 6.11 7.06
C ARG A 98 1.38 7.40 6.81
N ILE A 99 1.28 8.22 7.85
CA ILE A 99 0.78 9.59 7.80
C ILE A 99 1.84 10.51 8.39
N VAL A 100 2.11 11.61 7.70
CA VAL A 100 2.95 12.69 8.22
C VAL A 100 2.04 13.82 8.68
N LEU A 101 1.97 14.00 9.99
CA LEU A 101 1.19 15.04 10.64
C LEU A 101 2.03 16.32 10.72
N ARG A 102 1.52 17.43 10.20
CA ARG A 102 2.22 18.73 10.19
C ARG A 102 1.83 19.64 11.34
N GLU A 103 0.70 19.37 11.97
CA GLU A 103 0.11 20.21 13.02
C GLU A 103 -0.38 19.34 14.17
N GLN A 104 -0.46 19.91 15.36
CA GLN A 104 -1.01 19.18 16.50
C GLN A 104 -2.52 19.00 16.33
N ILE A 105 -2.99 17.75 16.35
CA ILE A 105 -4.42 17.43 16.17
C ILE A 105 -4.84 16.41 17.23
N THR A 106 -6.05 16.55 17.76
CA THR A 106 -6.67 15.52 18.61
C THR A 106 -7.37 14.49 17.74
N TRP A 107 -7.01 13.22 17.89
CA TRP A 107 -7.55 12.12 17.13
C TRP A 107 -8.57 11.39 18.00
N SER A 108 -9.79 11.29 17.50
CA SER A 108 -10.90 10.60 18.15
C SER A 108 -11.43 9.44 17.32
N ASN A 109 -11.32 9.53 16.00
CA ASN A 109 -11.74 8.49 15.06
C ASN A 109 -10.68 8.27 13.98
N ILE A 110 -10.60 7.03 13.51
CA ILE A 110 -9.98 6.69 12.23
C ILE A 110 -11.11 6.46 11.23
N TRP A 111 -11.10 7.22 10.14
CA TRP A 111 -11.98 6.98 9.02
C TRP A 111 -11.40 5.89 8.13
N LEU A 112 -12.22 4.93 7.75
CA LEU A 112 -11.88 3.89 6.78
C LEU A 112 -12.88 3.92 5.63
N GLY A 113 -12.40 4.21 4.43
CA GLY A 113 -13.17 4.04 3.20
C GLY A 113 -13.33 2.56 2.85
N LEU A 114 -14.55 2.05 2.78
CA LEU A 114 -14.81 0.71 2.23
C LEU A 114 -15.56 0.84 0.90
N ALA A 115 -14.96 0.37 -0.19
CA ALA A 115 -15.63 0.39 -1.51
C ALA A 115 -16.35 -0.92 -1.85
N GLY A 116 -16.31 -1.91 -0.95
CA GLY A 116 -17.00 -3.18 -1.11
C GLY A 116 -17.01 -3.97 0.20
N ILE A 117 -17.90 -4.95 0.27
CA ILE A 117 -17.96 -5.93 1.35
C ILE A 117 -17.89 -7.33 0.74
N ASP A 118 -17.30 -8.28 1.47
CA ASP A 118 -17.41 -9.69 1.14
C ASP A 118 -18.52 -10.29 2.01
N PRO A 119 -19.70 -10.62 1.45
CA PRO A 119 -20.84 -11.08 2.24
C PRO A 119 -20.60 -12.44 2.91
N ASN A 120 -19.59 -13.18 2.49
CA ASN A 120 -19.22 -14.47 3.08
C ASN A 120 -18.04 -14.37 4.04
N ALA A 121 -17.47 -13.16 4.23
CA ALA A 121 -16.37 -12.99 5.16
C ALA A 121 -16.80 -13.29 6.60
N GLN A 122 -15.96 -14.03 7.30
CA GLN A 122 -16.10 -14.34 8.71
C GLN A 122 -14.95 -13.65 9.43
N LEU A 123 -15.18 -12.40 9.80
CA LEU A 123 -14.19 -11.57 10.48
C LEU A 123 -14.31 -11.71 11.99
N ALA A 124 -13.18 -11.70 12.67
CA ALA A 124 -13.10 -11.64 14.11
C ALA A 124 -11.76 -11.01 14.51
N ASN A 125 -11.73 -10.24 15.61
CA ASN A 125 -10.50 -9.62 16.10
C ASN A 125 -9.86 -8.68 15.07
N CYS A 126 -10.68 -7.84 14.45
CA CYS A 126 -10.20 -6.80 13.54
C CYS A 126 -10.04 -5.50 14.31
N TYR A 127 -8.93 -4.81 14.13
CA TYR A 127 -8.65 -3.58 14.87
C TYR A 127 -7.98 -2.55 13.98
N LEU A 128 -8.31 -1.28 14.21
CA LEU A 128 -7.48 -0.18 13.78
C LEU A 128 -6.66 0.34 14.97
N GLY A 129 -5.45 0.80 14.67
CA GLY A 129 -4.64 1.48 15.68
C GLY A 129 -3.67 2.46 15.07
N VAL A 130 -2.99 3.18 15.95
CA VAL A 130 -2.01 4.18 15.59
C VAL A 130 -0.71 3.84 16.29
N TYR A 131 0.35 3.66 15.51
CA TYR A 131 1.71 3.59 16.01
C TYR A 131 2.41 4.93 15.79
N ASP A 132 3.22 5.37 16.75
CA ASP A 132 4.13 6.49 16.54
C ASP A 132 5.37 6.07 15.72
N ALA A 133 6.25 7.03 15.42
CA ALA A 133 7.48 6.80 14.66
C ALA A 133 8.47 5.82 15.33
N THR A 134 8.30 5.52 16.63
CA THR A 134 9.11 4.53 17.35
C THR A 134 8.51 3.12 17.29
N GLY A 135 7.30 2.99 16.72
CA GLY A 135 6.56 1.74 16.67
C GLY A 135 5.77 1.45 17.94
N LYS A 136 5.55 2.42 18.83
CA LYS A 136 4.70 2.24 20.03
C LYS A 136 3.23 2.50 19.70
N LEU A 137 2.33 1.64 20.15
CA LEU A 137 0.89 1.80 19.99
C LEU A 137 0.40 2.94 20.88
N VAL A 138 -0.15 4.01 20.28
CA VAL A 138 -0.64 5.19 21.01
C VAL A 138 -2.15 5.18 21.20
N ALA A 139 -2.89 4.56 20.27
CA ALA A 139 -4.33 4.38 20.37
C ALA A 139 -4.78 3.19 19.51
N ALA A 140 -5.91 2.60 19.86
CA ALA A 140 -6.57 1.56 19.08
C ALA A 140 -8.08 1.65 19.23
N THR A 141 -8.80 1.12 18.26
CA THR A 141 -10.25 0.90 18.33
C THR A 141 -10.55 -0.33 19.19
N PRO A 142 -11.78 -0.47 19.69
CA PRO A 142 -12.35 -1.80 19.98
C PRO A 142 -12.36 -2.70 18.74
N ASP A 143 -12.82 -3.95 18.88
CA ASP A 143 -13.00 -4.84 17.73
C ASP A 143 -14.00 -4.23 16.72
N VAL A 144 -13.54 -4.06 15.48
CA VAL A 144 -14.32 -3.47 14.38
C VAL A 144 -14.86 -4.51 13.40
N SER A 145 -14.68 -5.81 13.65
CA SER A 145 -15.17 -6.88 12.76
C SER A 145 -16.64 -6.70 12.35
N PRO A 146 -17.61 -6.38 13.25
CA PRO A 146 -19.00 -6.16 12.84
C PRO A 146 -19.19 -4.98 11.87
N GLN A 147 -18.45 -3.89 12.07
CA GLN A 147 -18.56 -2.66 11.29
C GLN A 147 -18.02 -2.86 9.87
N LEU A 148 -16.98 -3.69 9.71
CA LEU A 148 -16.40 -4.01 8.40
C LEU A 148 -17.34 -4.87 7.52
N MET A 149 -18.36 -5.49 8.12
CA MET A 149 -19.33 -6.37 7.45
C MET A 149 -20.64 -5.67 7.08
N THR A 150 -20.72 -4.35 7.28
CA THR A 150 -21.89 -3.52 6.91
C THR A 150 -21.49 -2.57 5.80
N ASP A 151 -22.41 -2.19 4.92
CA ASP A 151 -22.36 -1.10 3.92
C ASP A 151 -20.98 -0.65 3.39
N ALA A 152 -20.81 -0.66 2.07
CA ALA A 152 -19.63 -0.13 1.39
C ALA A 152 -19.57 1.40 1.38
N ILE A 153 -19.27 2.00 2.54
CA ILE A 153 -19.16 3.44 2.76
C ILE A 153 -17.90 3.80 3.55
N ALA A 154 -17.61 5.10 3.64
CA ALA A 154 -16.64 5.60 4.61
C ALA A 154 -17.20 5.49 6.03
N LYS A 155 -16.43 4.87 6.93
CA LYS A 155 -16.84 4.60 8.31
C LYS A 155 -15.93 5.32 9.29
N PRO A 156 -16.46 6.17 10.19
CA PRO A 156 -15.71 6.62 11.36
C PRO A 156 -15.63 5.48 12.37
N LEU A 157 -14.41 5.09 12.75
CA LEU A 157 -14.16 4.05 13.73
C LEU A 157 -13.50 4.70 14.96
N ALA A 158 -14.27 4.79 16.03
CA ALA A 158 -13.87 5.47 17.26
C ALA A 158 -12.69 4.77 17.93
N LEU A 159 -11.68 5.56 18.30
CA LEU A 159 -10.60 5.11 19.16
C LEU A 159 -11.16 4.86 20.55
N GLY A 160 -10.68 3.81 21.23
CA GLY A 160 -11.08 3.52 22.62
C GLY A 160 -10.74 4.66 23.58
N LYS A 161 -9.75 5.48 23.22
CA LYS A 161 -9.42 6.72 23.89
C LYS A 161 -8.87 7.75 22.89
N PRO A 162 -9.46 8.95 22.79
CA PRO A 162 -8.87 10.03 22.02
C PRO A 162 -7.49 10.44 22.55
N PHE A 163 -6.60 10.88 21.68
CA PHE A 163 -5.28 11.38 22.06
C PHE A 163 -4.88 12.58 21.19
N THR A 164 -4.03 13.44 21.74
CA THR A 164 -3.49 14.59 21.00
C THR A 164 -2.13 14.23 20.42
N ALA A 165 -2.05 14.16 19.08
CA ALA A 165 -0.85 13.87 18.33
C ALA A 165 -0.07 15.16 18.07
N THR A 166 1.23 15.17 18.36
CA THR A 166 2.14 16.26 17.97
C THR A 166 2.54 16.12 16.49
N PRO A 167 3.01 17.19 15.82
CA PRO A 167 3.58 17.05 14.48
C PRO A 167 4.64 15.94 14.42
N GLY A 168 4.60 15.10 13.39
CA GLY A 168 5.48 13.93 13.29
C GLY A 168 4.95 12.85 12.36
N THR A 169 5.62 11.70 12.38
CA THR A 169 5.21 10.52 11.59
C THR A 169 4.44 9.55 12.46
N TYR A 170 3.32 9.07 11.95
CA TYR A 170 2.49 8.03 12.55
C TYR A 170 2.16 6.97 11.51
N PHE A 171 1.76 5.79 11.97
CA PHE A 171 1.28 4.70 11.13
C PHE A 171 -0.09 4.27 11.59
N ILE A 172 -1.07 4.35 10.70
CA ILE A 172 -2.36 3.69 10.91
C ILE A 172 -2.17 2.21 10.61
N ALA A 173 -2.47 1.38 11.59
CA ALA A 173 -2.45 -0.07 11.49
C ALA A 173 -3.86 -0.61 11.29
N LEU A 174 -4.04 -1.50 10.32
CA LEU A 174 -5.20 -2.39 10.25
C LEU A 174 -4.73 -3.82 10.52
N LEU A 175 -5.20 -4.38 11.63
CA LEU A 175 -5.21 -5.82 11.86
C LEU A 175 -6.50 -6.38 11.28
N LEU A 176 -6.38 -7.14 10.19
CA LEU A 176 -7.50 -7.84 9.58
C LEU A 176 -7.36 -9.33 9.84
N ASN A 177 -8.37 -9.93 10.43
CA ASN A 177 -8.35 -11.33 10.83
C ASN A 177 -9.70 -12.02 10.58
N GLY A 178 -9.66 -13.33 10.43
CA GLY A 178 -10.77 -14.15 9.94
C GLY A 178 -10.51 -14.77 8.57
N ASN A 179 -11.59 -15.11 7.90
CA ASN A 179 -11.57 -15.70 6.55
C ASN A 179 -12.41 -14.85 5.59
N TRP A 180 -11.90 -14.62 4.38
CA TRP A 180 -12.60 -13.89 3.32
C TRP A 180 -12.07 -14.35 1.96
N ALA A 181 -12.93 -14.35 0.95
CA ALA A 181 -12.58 -14.81 -0.38
C ALA A 181 -12.04 -13.69 -1.26
N THR A 182 -12.55 -12.47 -1.07
CA THR A 182 -12.32 -11.34 -1.96
C THR A 182 -11.46 -10.27 -1.29
N ASN A 183 -10.54 -9.65 -2.02
CA ASN A 183 -9.62 -8.64 -1.49
C ASN A 183 -10.27 -7.30 -1.05
N ALA A 184 -11.60 -7.30 -0.86
CA ALA A 184 -12.43 -6.15 -0.54
C ALA A 184 -12.12 -5.51 0.83
N LEU A 185 -11.37 -6.20 1.67
CA LEU A 185 -11.05 -5.78 3.03
C LEU A 185 -9.56 -5.48 3.24
N THR A 186 -8.75 -5.49 2.18
CA THR A 186 -7.31 -5.23 2.27
C THR A 186 -6.91 -3.83 1.81
N LEU A 187 -5.70 -3.40 2.20
CA LEU A 187 -5.13 -2.11 1.79
C LEU A 187 -5.22 -1.89 0.27
N LYS A 188 -5.81 -0.77 -0.13
CA LYS A 188 -5.60 -0.23 -1.48
C LYS A 188 -4.47 0.79 -1.45
N SER A 189 -3.50 0.56 -2.32
CA SER A 189 -2.68 1.61 -2.90
C SER A 189 -3.22 1.87 -4.31
N THR A 190 -3.45 3.12 -4.70
CA THR A 190 -3.87 3.44 -6.07
C THR A 190 -2.73 3.20 -7.07
N GLY A 191 -1.47 3.39 -6.65
CA GLY A 191 -0.28 3.05 -7.42
C GLY A 191 0.21 1.60 -7.24
N ALA A 192 1.09 1.17 -8.14
CA ALA A 192 1.88 -0.04 -7.96
C ALA A 192 2.60 -0.01 -6.59
N GLY A 193 2.70 -1.15 -5.88
CA GLY A 193 3.40 -1.21 -4.59
C GLY A 193 4.84 -0.67 -4.61
N ILE A 194 5.47 -0.67 -5.79
CA ILE A 194 6.79 -0.06 -6.04
C ILE A 194 6.74 1.47 -6.11
N SER A 195 5.68 2.05 -6.66
CA SER A 195 5.57 3.50 -6.91
C SER A 195 5.19 4.24 -5.62
N VAL A 196 4.31 3.67 -4.81
CA VAL A 196 3.81 4.34 -3.59
C VAL A 196 4.81 4.41 -2.44
N ASN A 197 5.89 3.64 -2.55
CA ASN A 197 7.01 3.66 -1.64
C ASN A 197 8.28 4.20 -2.34
N ALA A 198 8.15 4.95 -3.43
CA ALA A 198 9.28 5.50 -4.15
C ALA A 198 10.17 6.31 -3.20
N GLY A 199 11.48 6.05 -3.21
CA GLY A 199 12.44 6.73 -2.33
C GLY A 199 12.37 6.33 -0.85
N LEU A 200 11.50 5.39 -0.47
CA LEU A 200 11.32 4.94 0.91
C LEU A 200 11.85 3.52 1.12
N THR A 201 12.42 3.32 2.29
CA THR A 201 12.81 2.01 2.85
C THR A 201 12.21 1.89 4.24
N PRO A 202 12.11 0.68 4.82
CA PRO A 202 11.84 0.54 6.25
C PRO A 202 12.81 1.42 7.07
N PRO A 203 12.36 2.06 8.16
CA PRO A 203 11.02 2.01 8.77
C PRO A 203 10.00 3.02 8.22
N ASN A 204 10.27 3.62 7.06
CA ASN A 204 9.54 4.80 6.55
C ASN A 204 8.60 4.48 5.38
N LEU A 205 8.28 3.20 5.13
CA LEU A 205 7.41 2.84 4.01
C LEU A 205 6.03 3.50 4.20
N ARG A 206 5.46 4.03 3.10
CA ARG A 206 4.15 4.65 3.08
C ARG A 206 3.03 3.62 3.21
N TYR A 207 3.16 2.52 2.47
CA TYR A 207 2.28 1.36 2.57
C TYR A 207 3.14 0.13 2.80
N SER A 208 2.83 -0.64 3.83
CA SER A 208 3.57 -1.86 4.13
C SER A 208 2.73 -2.86 4.91
N THR A 209 3.30 -4.03 5.12
CA THR A 209 2.79 -5.03 6.05
C THR A 209 3.84 -5.35 7.08
N ILE A 210 3.41 -5.73 8.27
CA ILE A 210 4.27 -6.15 9.38
C ILE A 210 3.53 -7.25 10.15
N LEU A 211 4.24 -8.27 10.60
CA LEU A 211 3.67 -9.40 11.36
C LEU A 211 2.56 -10.18 10.62
N THR A 212 2.34 -11.42 11.08
CA THR A 212 1.20 -12.26 10.69
C THR A 212 0.72 -13.04 11.92
N GLY A 213 -0.45 -13.68 11.83
CA GLY A 213 -0.99 -14.51 12.91
C GLY A 213 -1.39 -13.76 14.18
N GLN A 214 -1.59 -12.44 14.10
CA GLN A 214 -1.99 -11.62 15.24
C GLN A 214 -3.50 -11.74 15.51
N THR A 215 -3.87 -11.73 16.79
CA THR A 215 -5.27 -11.62 17.25
C THR A 215 -5.56 -10.31 17.97
N SER A 216 -4.55 -9.45 18.12
CA SER A 216 -4.66 -8.10 18.69
C SER A 216 -3.50 -7.26 18.17
N LEU A 217 -3.64 -5.94 18.19
CA LEU A 217 -2.52 -5.05 17.89
C LEU A 217 -1.47 -5.10 19.02
N PRO A 218 -0.20 -5.42 18.74
CA PRO A 218 0.85 -5.39 19.75
C PRO A 218 1.07 -3.99 20.32
N ALA A 219 1.45 -3.89 21.59
CA ALA A 219 1.79 -2.61 22.22
C ALA A 219 3.00 -1.91 21.56
N SER A 220 3.86 -2.68 20.90
CA SER A 220 4.99 -2.18 20.13
C SER A 220 5.26 -3.06 18.90
N VAL A 221 5.79 -2.46 17.83
CA VAL A 221 6.22 -3.15 16.62
C VAL A 221 7.60 -2.68 16.18
N ASN A 222 8.37 -3.55 15.54
CA ASN A 222 9.66 -3.19 14.95
C ASN A 222 9.47 -2.67 13.51
N LEU A 223 9.35 -1.35 13.34
CA LEU A 223 9.11 -0.77 12.02
C LEU A 223 10.23 -1.06 10.99
N ALA A 224 11.42 -1.48 11.42
CA ALA A 224 12.47 -1.91 10.49
C ALA A 224 12.09 -3.18 9.70
N GLU A 225 11.10 -3.95 10.17
CA GLU A 225 10.60 -5.19 9.53
C GLU A 225 9.46 -4.94 8.54
N GLN A 226 9.13 -3.69 8.23
CA GLN A 226 8.12 -3.39 7.22
C GLN A 226 8.48 -4.04 5.87
N SER A 227 7.49 -4.65 5.23
CA SER A 227 7.65 -5.29 3.93
C SER A 227 6.61 -4.79 2.91
N THR A 228 7.03 -4.70 1.66
CA THR A 228 6.18 -4.41 0.49
C THR A 228 5.72 -5.68 -0.24
N SER A 229 6.26 -6.86 0.12
CA SER A 229 6.06 -8.13 -0.60
C SER A 229 4.61 -8.62 -0.63
N THR A 230 3.74 -8.01 0.15
CA THR A 230 2.32 -8.38 0.25
C THR A 230 1.41 -7.16 0.35
N ILE A 231 1.76 -6.06 -0.33
CA ILE A 231 0.77 -5.00 -0.63
C ILE A 231 -0.16 -5.52 -1.73
N ASN A 232 -0.96 -6.52 -1.38
CA ASN A 232 -2.35 -6.31 -1.09
C ASN A 232 -3.27 -5.58 -2.10
N THR A 233 -2.87 -5.11 -3.30
CA THR A 233 -3.65 -4.11 -4.07
C THR A 233 -5.01 -4.63 -4.55
N GLY A 234 -6.03 -4.53 -3.70
CA GLY A 234 -7.40 -4.97 -3.97
C GLY A 234 -8.27 -3.90 -4.63
N TRP A 235 -9.44 -4.31 -5.11
CA TRP A 235 -10.43 -3.44 -5.76
C TRP A 235 -11.14 -2.48 -4.78
N ALA A 236 -11.12 -2.76 -3.47
CA ALA A 236 -11.85 -1.95 -2.51
C ALA A 236 -10.97 -0.85 -1.90
N SER A 237 -11.38 0.40 -2.12
CA SER A 237 -10.59 1.61 -1.89
C SER A 237 -10.54 2.04 -0.44
N GLN A 238 -9.59 1.46 0.31
CA GLN A 238 -9.24 1.89 1.67
C GLN A 238 -8.38 3.15 1.61
N TRP A 239 -9.05 4.31 1.73
CA TRP A 239 -8.39 5.51 2.22
C TRP A 239 -8.60 5.61 3.73
N TYR A 240 -7.65 6.25 4.39
CA TYR A 240 -7.74 6.55 5.81
C TYR A 240 -7.76 8.06 6.03
N ALA A 241 -8.51 8.51 7.03
CA ALA A 241 -8.35 9.84 7.59
C ALA A 241 -8.55 9.83 9.10
N ILE A 242 -8.37 10.99 9.70
CA ILE A 242 -8.41 11.22 11.14
C ILE A 242 -9.36 12.39 11.43
N SER A 243 -10.08 12.31 12.55
CA SER A 243 -10.92 13.41 13.07
C SER A 243 -10.98 13.37 14.59
#